data_AF-A0AAP2RGV9-F1
#
_entry.id   AF-A0AAP2RGV9-F1
#
_cell.length_a   1.000
_cell.length_b   1.000
_cell.length_c   1.000
_cell.angle_alpha   90.00
_cell.angle_beta   90.00
_cell.angle_gamma   90.00
#
_symmetry.space_group_name_H-M   'P 1'
#
loop_
_entity.id
_entity.type
_entity.pdbx_description
1 polymer ?
#
loop_
_entity_poly.entity_id
_entity_poly.type
_entity_poly.pdbx_seq_one_letter_code
_entity_poly.pdbx_strand_id
1 'polypeptide(L)'
;MEGYDNSSYQGQDGGQGYQNNPGYQSWQGYQNPAGGQNYTGWNMTPNQRAVKDCGSSPCFLAGVILYSAALLIGLFQSVMGNGSVYVNTAKQAGMIDSGIFSGMAIVLSLILMVPGILICAGMWMFYGSSRGEGVSKTSGLSLAKGGMVANMVVIIIGGALIVVIMAAVAAGIGGADWNGYLYYYFGRRYIEGSEAVMGLVLVLVTLICLAVVGLAVAYLAKAIRTGNVVAHICRTGWPDKKLSMFLIVMNFIVVGADLLSILSGVGGLNRAVNPDLMPILQNALSMGATLCVTISILNLRSRLISGR
;
A
#
# COMPACT_ATOMS: atom_id res chain seq x y z
N MET A 1 22.90 -75.02 9.17
CA MET A 1 22.75 -75.00 7.70
C MET A 1 21.26 -74.91 7.45
N GLU A 2 20.69 -73.71 7.43
CA GLU A 2 20.59 -72.83 6.24
C GLU A 2 19.98 -73.61 5.06
N GLY A 3 18.92 -73.18 4.40
CA GLY A 3 18.17 -71.94 4.45
C GLY A 3 17.20 -71.93 3.25
N TYR A 4 16.03 -71.35 3.50
CA TYR A 4 15.05 -70.69 2.62
C TYR A 4 14.87 -71.08 1.15
N ASP A 5 13.60 -71.36 0.84
CA ASP A 5 12.96 -71.05 -0.45
C ASP A 5 11.63 -70.30 -0.24
N ASN A 6 11.21 -69.61 -1.30
CA ASN A 6 10.21 -68.55 -1.45
C ASN A 6 8.79 -68.77 -0.87
N SER A 7 8.16 -67.66 -0.45
CA SER A 7 6.84 -67.23 -1.00
C SER A 7 6.38 -65.88 -0.43
N SER A 8 5.90 -65.05 -1.34
CA SER A 8 5.32 -63.71 -1.20
C SER A 8 3.92 -63.71 -0.56
N TYR A 9 3.57 -62.73 0.28
CA TYR A 9 2.20 -62.22 0.40
C TYR A 9 2.13 -60.78 0.94
N GLN A 10 1.20 -60.01 0.36
CA GLN A 10 0.79 -58.65 0.68
C GLN A 10 0.03 -58.55 2.01
N GLY A 11 0.09 -57.37 2.64
CA GLY A 11 -1.10 -56.70 3.18
C GLY A 11 -1.34 -56.69 4.69
N GLN A 12 -1.67 -55.49 5.17
CA GLN A 12 -2.52 -55.13 6.31
C GLN A 12 -1.98 -54.99 7.75
N ASP A 13 -2.09 -53.74 8.20
CA ASP A 13 -2.70 -53.25 9.44
C ASP A 13 -2.13 -53.62 10.83
N GLY A 14 -1.82 -52.55 11.56
CA GLY A 14 -2.02 -52.49 13.01
C GLY A 14 -0.77 -52.25 13.84
N GLY A 15 -0.85 -51.26 14.74
CA GLY A 15 -0.08 -51.32 15.99
C GLY A 15 0.72 -50.07 16.33
N GLN A 16 0.11 -49.23 17.16
CA GLN A 16 0.78 -48.21 17.97
C GLN A 16 1.97 -48.81 18.73
N GLY A 17 3.13 -48.15 18.67
CA GLY A 17 4.29 -48.46 19.49
C GLY A 17 4.86 -47.18 20.09
N TYR A 18 4.37 -46.82 21.26
CA TYR A 18 5.08 -45.91 22.16
C TYR A 18 6.43 -46.54 22.50
N GLN A 19 7.53 -45.93 22.05
CA GLN A 19 8.83 -46.12 22.69
C GLN A 19 9.23 -44.82 23.38
N ASN A 20 8.85 -44.76 24.65
CA ASN A 20 9.51 -43.97 25.68
C ASN A 20 11.01 -44.26 25.60
N ASN A 21 11.82 -43.23 25.37
CA ASN A 21 13.20 -43.21 25.84
C ASN A 21 13.37 -42.04 26.82
N PRO A 22 13.78 -42.31 28.06
CA PRO A 22 13.85 -41.32 29.13
C PRO A 22 15.17 -40.53 29.06
N GLY A 23 15.09 -39.24 29.39
CA GLY A 23 16.21 -38.48 29.95
C GLY A 23 17.32 -38.07 28.99
N TYR A 24 17.14 -36.92 28.34
CA TYR A 24 18.15 -35.87 28.31
C TYR A 24 17.46 -34.51 28.36
N GLN A 25 17.25 -33.99 29.57
CA GLN A 25 17.09 -32.56 29.79
C GLN A 25 18.43 -31.90 29.43
N SER A 26 18.56 -31.41 28.19
CA SER A 26 19.55 -30.40 27.89
C SER A 26 19.02 -29.07 28.39
N TRP A 27 19.46 -28.70 29.59
CA TRP A 27 19.57 -27.31 29.99
C TRP A 27 20.38 -26.56 28.92
N GLN A 28 19.91 -25.38 28.51
CA GLN A 28 20.39 -24.55 27.38
C GLN A 28 19.72 -24.87 26.03
N GLY A 29 18.47 -24.43 25.91
CA GLY A 29 17.71 -24.39 24.66
C GLY A 29 18.26 -23.34 23.69
N TYR A 30 19.30 -23.70 22.93
CA TYR A 30 19.57 -23.13 21.62
C TYR A 30 19.57 -24.27 20.60
N GLN A 31 18.40 -24.57 20.02
CA GLN A 31 18.34 -25.37 18.80
C GLN A 31 18.73 -24.49 17.59
N ASN A 32 19.70 -25.00 16.84
CA ASN A 32 20.41 -24.38 15.71
C ASN A 32 19.48 -24.10 14.48
N PRO A 33 19.72 -23.06 13.65
CA PRO A 33 18.71 -22.34 12.87
C PRO A 33 18.71 -22.60 11.34
N ALA A 34 18.79 -23.86 10.89
CA ALA A 34 18.88 -24.15 9.44
C ALA A 34 18.07 -25.35 8.94
N GLY A 35 17.12 -25.87 9.73
CA GLY A 35 16.21 -26.94 9.28
C GLY A 35 14.79 -26.43 9.29
N GLY A 36 14.11 -26.50 8.14
CA GLY A 36 12.68 -26.19 8.00
C GLY A 36 11.79 -27.14 8.79
N GLN A 37 11.84 -27.06 10.13
CA GLN A 37 10.95 -27.79 11.00
C GLN A 37 9.68 -26.99 11.21
N ASN A 38 8.58 -27.63 10.87
CA ASN A 38 7.22 -27.19 11.17
C ASN A 38 7.14 -26.80 12.64
N TYR A 39 7.10 -25.50 12.92
CA TYR A 39 6.74 -24.97 14.22
C TYR A 39 5.27 -25.31 14.47
N THR A 40 5.04 -26.48 15.06
CA THR A 40 3.78 -26.81 15.75
C THR A 40 3.51 -25.68 16.75
N GLY A 41 2.23 -25.32 16.93
CA GLY A 41 1.78 -24.05 17.51
C GLY A 41 2.25 -23.67 18.92
N TRP A 42 3.17 -24.41 19.52
CA TRP A 42 3.63 -24.28 20.90
C TRP A 42 5.03 -23.70 21.08
N ASN A 43 5.89 -23.68 20.04
CA ASN A 43 7.25 -23.13 20.13
C ASN A 43 7.46 -21.95 19.16
N MET A 44 6.94 -20.77 19.48
CA MET A 44 7.27 -19.53 18.77
C MET A 44 8.45 -18.81 19.43
N THR A 45 9.34 -18.28 18.60
CA THR A 45 10.31 -17.28 19.07
C THR A 45 9.59 -16.01 19.55
N PRO A 46 10.17 -15.24 20.48
CA PRO A 46 9.62 -13.95 20.91
C PRO A 46 9.36 -12.99 19.73
N ASN A 47 10.19 -13.04 18.68
CA ASN A 47 10.04 -12.20 17.49
C ASN A 47 8.84 -12.63 16.63
N GLN A 48 8.61 -13.93 16.44
CA GLN A 48 7.40 -14.44 15.77
C GLN A 48 6.15 -14.06 16.55
N ARG A 49 6.19 -14.14 17.88
CA ARG A 49 5.08 -13.69 18.73
C ARG A 49 4.84 -12.19 18.62
N ALA A 50 5.89 -11.37 18.57
CA ALA A 50 5.76 -9.92 18.36
C ALA A 50 5.08 -9.58 17.01
N VAL A 51 5.43 -10.30 15.94
CA VAL A 51 4.76 -10.16 14.64
C VAL A 51 3.30 -10.58 14.70
N LYS A 52 3.01 -11.71 15.37
CA LYS A 52 1.65 -12.20 15.57
C LYS A 52 0.79 -11.23 16.38
N ASP A 53 1.32 -10.71 17.47
CA ASP A 53 0.65 -9.71 18.30
C ASP A 53 0.42 -8.41 17.53
N CYS A 54 1.38 -7.98 16.68
CA CYS A 54 1.20 -6.83 15.80
C CYS A 54 0.04 -7.05 14.83
N GLY A 55 0.02 -8.19 14.13
CA GLY A 55 -1.00 -8.52 13.13
C GLY A 55 -2.37 -8.83 13.71
N SER A 56 -2.46 -9.25 14.98
CA SER A 56 -3.74 -9.50 15.68
C SER A 56 -4.20 -8.32 16.55
N SER A 57 -3.42 -7.24 16.62
CA SER A 57 -3.71 -6.09 17.48
C SER A 57 -5.01 -5.37 17.08
N PRO A 58 -5.73 -4.78 18.05
CA PRO A 58 -6.91 -3.97 17.76
C PRO A 58 -6.61 -2.78 16.84
N CYS A 59 -5.43 -2.18 16.97
CA CYS A 59 -4.98 -1.11 16.07
C CYS A 59 -4.85 -1.62 14.63
N PHE A 60 -4.22 -2.78 14.41
CA PHE A 60 -4.10 -3.32 13.06
C PHE A 60 -5.48 -3.61 12.46
N LEU A 61 -6.38 -4.23 13.22
CA LEU A 61 -7.76 -4.49 12.80
C LEU A 61 -8.51 -3.20 12.42
N ALA A 62 -8.49 -2.19 13.30
CA ALA A 62 -9.10 -0.89 13.03
C ALA A 62 -8.53 -0.29 11.74
N GLY A 63 -7.21 -0.38 11.56
CA GLY A 63 -6.53 0.04 10.34
C GLY A 63 -7.06 -0.66 9.08
N VAL A 64 -7.23 -1.99 9.13
CA VAL A 64 -7.76 -2.77 8.01
C VAL A 64 -9.21 -2.39 7.68
N ILE A 65 -10.06 -2.21 8.70
CA ILE A 65 -11.47 -1.83 8.52
C ILE A 65 -11.57 -0.43 7.90
N LEU A 66 -10.84 0.54 8.45
CA LEU A 66 -10.84 1.91 7.95
C LEU A 66 -10.30 1.99 6.52
N TYR A 67 -9.24 1.24 6.20
CA TYR A 67 -8.70 1.16 4.84
C TYR A 67 -9.71 0.54 3.86
N SER A 68 -10.42 -0.51 4.29
CA SER A 68 -11.48 -1.15 3.50
C SER A 68 -12.61 -0.15 3.20
N ALA A 69 -13.05 0.60 4.21
CA ALA A 69 -14.09 1.61 4.05
C ALA A 69 -13.64 2.77 3.13
N ALA A 70 -12.40 3.25 3.28
CA ALA A 70 -11.85 4.27 2.39
C ALA A 70 -11.81 3.81 0.92
N LEU A 71 -11.41 2.56 0.67
CA LEU A 71 -11.44 1.96 -0.67
C LEU A 71 -12.85 1.84 -1.24
N LEU A 72 -13.83 1.42 -0.43
CA LEU A 72 -15.22 1.34 -0.86
C LEU A 72 -15.78 2.72 -1.24
N ILE A 73 -15.51 3.75 -0.45
CA ILE A 73 -15.91 5.12 -0.79
C ILE A 73 -15.23 5.56 -2.09
N GLY A 74 -13.92 5.31 -2.25
CA GLY A 74 -13.21 5.59 -3.48
C GLY A 74 -13.83 4.89 -4.71
N LEU A 75 -14.32 3.65 -4.54
CA LEU A 75 -15.00 2.90 -5.60
C LEU A 75 -16.32 3.59 -5.97
N PHE A 76 -17.14 3.94 -4.99
CA PHE A 76 -18.38 4.67 -5.25
C PHE A 76 -18.12 6.01 -5.94
N GLN A 77 -17.12 6.77 -5.49
CA GLN A 77 -16.74 8.04 -6.14
C GLN A 77 -16.27 7.83 -7.58
N SER A 78 -15.53 6.76 -7.86
CA SER A 78 -15.05 6.45 -9.21
C SER A 78 -16.17 6.16 -10.21
N VAL A 79 -17.29 5.60 -9.72
CA VAL A 79 -18.48 5.25 -10.53
C VAL A 79 -19.46 6.41 -10.60
N MET A 80 -19.66 7.14 -9.50
CA MET A 80 -20.68 8.20 -9.39
C MET A 80 -20.16 9.59 -9.81
N GLY A 81 -18.88 9.91 -9.57
CA GLY A 81 -18.32 11.26 -9.73
C GLY A 81 -17.67 11.53 -11.09
N ASN A 82 -17.10 10.51 -11.74
CA ASN A 82 -16.33 10.69 -12.97
C ASN A 82 -17.19 10.96 -14.21
N GLY A 83 -18.50 10.68 -14.18
CA GLY A 83 -19.37 10.92 -15.33
C GLY A 83 -19.52 12.40 -15.71
N SER A 84 -19.39 13.33 -14.76
CA SER A 84 -19.65 14.77 -14.99
C SER A 84 -18.41 15.54 -15.46
N VAL A 85 -17.26 15.32 -14.82
CA VAL A 85 -16.02 16.06 -15.12
C VAL A 85 -15.51 15.71 -16.51
N TYR A 86 -15.40 14.42 -16.85
CA TYR A 86 -14.89 13.98 -18.15
C TYR A 86 -15.82 14.35 -19.30
N VAL A 87 -17.14 14.31 -19.08
CA VAL A 87 -18.13 14.77 -20.08
C VAL A 87 -18.04 16.27 -20.30
N ASN A 88 -17.86 17.06 -19.24
CA ASN A 88 -17.71 18.51 -19.36
C ASN A 88 -16.38 18.89 -20.03
N THR A 89 -15.27 18.21 -19.69
CA THR A 89 -13.97 18.43 -20.34
C THR A 89 -13.98 17.98 -21.81
N ALA A 90 -14.57 16.82 -22.12
CA ALA A 90 -14.70 16.35 -23.50
C ALA A 90 -15.58 17.27 -24.34
N LYS A 91 -16.69 17.78 -23.78
CA LYS A 91 -17.55 18.78 -24.42
C LYS A 91 -16.83 20.12 -24.63
N GLN A 92 -16.06 20.58 -23.64
CA GLN A 92 -15.24 21.78 -23.77
C GLN A 92 -14.12 21.63 -24.81
N ALA A 93 -13.59 20.42 -24.98
CA ALA A 93 -12.59 20.08 -26.00
C ALA A 93 -13.20 19.82 -27.40
N GLY A 94 -14.52 20.03 -27.59
CA GLY A 94 -15.20 19.84 -28.87
C GLY A 94 -15.33 18.38 -29.32
N MET A 95 -15.17 17.42 -28.40
CA MET A 95 -15.22 15.99 -28.72
C MET A 95 -16.68 15.53 -28.82
N ILE A 96 -17.02 14.93 -29.97
CA ILE A 96 -18.40 14.62 -30.39
C ILE A 96 -19.03 13.47 -29.56
N ASP A 97 -18.21 12.59 -28.96
CA ASP A 97 -18.70 11.38 -28.29
C ASP A 97 -18.35 11.32 -26.79
N SER A 98 -18.93 12.25 -26.02
CA SER A 98 -18.74 12.34 -24.56
C SER A 98 -19.15 11.08 -23.76
N GLY A 99 -19.98 10.20 -24.35
CA GLY A 99 -20.44 8.96 -23.71
C GLY A 99 -19.35 7.89 -23.61
N ILE A 100 -18.58 7.69 -24.68
CA ILE A 100 -17.45 6.73 -24.70
C ILE A 100 -16.36 7.16 -23.70
N PHE A 101 -16.07 8.46 -23.59
CA PHE A 101 -15.07 8.98 -22.66
C PHE A 101 -15.48 8.79 -21.19
N SER A 102 -16.76 8.97 -20.86
CA SER A 102 -17.29 8.68 -19.52
C SER A 102 -17.14 7.20 -19.17
N GLY A 103 -17.50 6.29 -20.09
CA GLY A 103 -17.36 4.85 -19.89
C GLY A 103 -15.91 4.41 -19.70
N MET A 104 -14.99 4.92 -20.54
CA MET A 104 -13.55 4.63 -20.42
C MET A 104 -12.95 5.16 -19.11
N ALA A 105 -13.37 6.34 -18.65
CA ALA A 105 -12.88 6.91 -17.40
C ALA A 105 -13.27 6.07 -16.18
N ILE A 106 -14.49 5.53 -16.16
CA ILE A 106 -14.94 4.61 -15.10
C ILE A 106 -14.11 3.32 -15.13
N VAL A 107 -13.95 2.70 -16.31
CA VAL A 107 -13.17 1.46 -16.46
C VAL A 107 -11.72 1.66 -16.02
N LEU A 108 -11.08 2.75 -16.46
CA LEU A 108 -9.70 3.07 -16.06
C LEU A 108 -9.60 3.28 -14.55
N SER A 109 -10.56 3.99 -13.95
CA SER A 109 -10.58 4.21 -12.51
C SER A 109 -10.68 2.90 -11.73
N LEU A 110 -11.50 1.95 -12.18
CA LEU A 110 -11.62 0.62 -11.57
C LEU A 110 -10.32 -0.18 -11.69
N ILE A 111 -9.66 -0.14 -12.85
CA ILE A 111 -8.35 -0.81 -13.05
C ILE A 111 -7.30 -0.24 -12.10
N LEU A 112 -7.26 1.08 -11.93
CA LEU A 112 -6.31 1.75 -11.04
C LEU A 112 -6.56 1.45 -9.55
N MET A 113 -7.73 0.91 -9.18
CA MET A 113 -8.04 0.50 -7.80
C MET A 113 -7.58 -0.93 -7.46
N VAL A 114 -7.26 -1.76 -8.47
CA VAL A 114 -6.80 -3.15 -8.28
C VAL A 114 -5.62 -3.24 -7.29
N PRO A 115 -4.56 -2.40 -7.37
CA PRO A 115 -3.47 -2.42 -6.40
C PRO A 115 -3.94 -2.22 -4.95
N GLY A 116 -4.87 -1.29 -4.72
CA GLY A 116 -5.44 -1.02 -3.40
C GLY A 116 -6.25 -2.20 -2.86
N ILE A 117 -7.05 -2.84 -3.71
CA ILE A 117 -7.82 -4.04 -3.36
C ILE A 117 -6.88 -5.19 -2.96
N LEU A 118 -5.79 -5.41 -3.69
CA LEU A 118 -4.79 -6.43 -3.36
C LEU A 118 -4.09 -6.16 -2.02
N ILE A 119 -3.76 -4.90 -1.73
CA ILE A 119 -3.20 -4.49 -0.43
C ILE A 119 -4.20 -4.79 0.69
N CYS A 120 -5.47 -4.39 0.52
CA CYS A 120 -6.52 -4.62 1.50
C CYS A 120 -6.75 -6.11 1.77
N ALA A 121 -6.90 -6.92 0.71
CA ALA A 121 -7.03 -8.36 0.82
C ALA A 121 -5.83 -8.99 1.53
N GLY A 122 -4.61 -8.53 1.23
CA GLY A 122 -3.40 -8.97 1.89
C GLY A 122 -3.37 -8.63 3.39
N MET A 123 -3.85 -7.45 3.78
CA MET A 123 -3.98 -7.04 5.18
C MET A 123 -5.00 -7.89 5.94
N TRP A 124 -6.16 -8.19 5.34
CA TRP A 124 -7.16 -9.10 5.92
C TRP A 124 -6.62 -10.52 6.11
N MET A 125 -5.93 -11.07 5.10
CA MET A 125 -5.30 -12.39 5.20
C MET A 125 -4.23 -12.44 6.28
N PHE A 126 -3.43 -11.36 6.42
CA PHE A 126 -2.42 -11.27 7.47
C PHE A 126 -3.04 -11.16 8.87
N TYR A 127 -4.12 -10.39 9.03
CA TYR A 127 -4.89 -10.32 10.27
C TYR A 127 -5.45 -11.71 10.65
N GLY A 128 -6.16 -12.36 9.73
CA GLY A 128 -6.76 -13.68 9.96
C GLY A 128 -5.71 -14.72 10.30
N SER A 129 -4.57 -14.71 9.61
CA SER A 129 -3.48 -15.62 9.91
C SER A 129 -2.81 -15.34 11.27
N SER A 130 -2.79 -14.09 11.73
CA SER A 130 -2.16 -13.74 13.01
C SER A 130 -3.04 -14.09 14.21
N ARG A 131 -4.34 -14.36 14.01
CA ARG A 131 -5.21 -14.91 15.05
C ARG A 131 -5.26 -16.43 15.08
N GLY A 132 -4.90 -17.10 13.99
CA GLY A 132 -4.86 -18.56 13.93
C GLY A 132 -3.82 -19.17 14.86
N GLU A 133 -3.87 -20.48 15.04
CA GLU A 133 -2.84 -21.23 15.79
C GLU A 133 -1.52 -21.27 15.02
N GLY A 134 -0.39 -21.26 15.73
CA GLY A 134 0.93 -21.28 15.11
C GLY A 134 1.34 -19.96 14.44
N VAL A 135 2.44 -20.03 13.70
CA VAL A 135 3.16 -18.88 13.15
C VAL A 135 2.35 -18.23 12.02
N SER A 136 2.33 -16.90 11.95
CA SER A 136 1.61 -16.17 10.89
C SER A 136 2.10 -16.55 9.49
N LYS A 137 1.18 -16.99 8.63
CA LYS A 137 1.38 -17.27 7.21
C LYS A 137 1.78 -15.99 6.47
N THR A 138 2.72 -16.12 5.54
CA THR A 138 3.23 -14.97 4.76
C THR A 138 2.45 -14.70 3.48
N SER A 139 1.38 -15.46 3.19
CA SER A 139 0.59 -15.32 1.96
C SER A 139 -0.02 -13.93 1.83
N GLY A 140 -0.62 -13.39 2.90
CA GLY A 140 -1.18 -12.03 2.93
C GLY A 140 -0.13 -10.95 2.69
N LEU A 141 1.07 -11.09 3.26
CA LEU A 141 2.19 -10.16 3.03
C LEU A 141 2.69 -10.22 1.59
N SER A 142 2.70 -11.40 0.97
CA SER A 142 3.07 -11.57 -0.44
C SER A 142 2.03 -10.92 -1.37
N LEU A 143 0.74 -11.07 -1.06
CA LEU A 143 -0.34 -10.46 -1.82
C LEU A 143 -0.30 -8.93 -1.72
N ALA A 144 -0.16 -8.40 -0.51
CA ALA A 144 -0.03 -6.96 -0.28
C ALA A 144 1.21 -6.37 -0.97
N LYS A 145 2.32 -7.12 -1.01
CA LYS A 145 3.52 -6.76 -1.78
C LYS A 145 3.23 -6.68 -3.28
N GLY A 146 2.49 -7.64 -3.84
CA GLY A 146 2.08 -7.59 -5.24
C GLY A 146 1.29 -6.31 -5.56
N GLY A 147 0.33 -5.96 -4.71
CA GLY A 147 -0.42 -4.70 -4.81
C GLY A 147 0.48 -3.46 -4.70
N MET A 148 1.42 -3.43 -3.74
CA MET A 148 2.36 -2.31 -3.61
C MET A 148 3.28 -2.14 -4.83
N VAL A 149 3.75 -3.25 -5.44
CA VAL A 149 4.53 -3.21 -6.67
C VAL A 149 3.69 -2.68 -7.83
N ALA A 150 2.46 -3.15 -7.98
CA ALA A 150 1.55 -2.65 -9.01
C ALA A 150 1.27 -1.15 -8.85
N ASN A 151 1.04 -0.69 -7.61
CA ASN A 151 0.85 0.73 -7.31
C ASN A 151 2.09 1.57 -7.65
N MET A 152 3.28 1.04 -7.37
CA MET A 152 4.54 1.69 -7.72
C MET A 152 4.68 1.88 -9.24
N VAL A 153 4.30 0.88 -10.03
CA VAL A 153 4.32 0.97 -11.51
C VAL A 153 3.37 2.04 -12.01
N VAL A 154 2.14 2.08 -11.47
CA VAL A 154 1.15 3.12 -11.81
C VAL A 154 1.69 4.53 -11.52
N ILE A 155 2.33 4.73 -10.36
CA ILE A 155 2.92 6.02 -9.98
C ILE A 155 4.06 6.41 -10.94
N ILE A 156 4.91 5.47 -11.34
CA ILE A 156 6.01 5.73 -12.29
C ILE A 156 5.46 6.12 -13.66
N ILE A 157 4.47 5.37 -14.18
CA ILE A 157 3.82 5.68 -15.46
C ILE A 157 3.12 7.05 -15.40
N GLY A 158 2.38 7.33 -14.32
CA GLY A 158 1.74 8.62 -14.09
C GLY A 158 2.76 9.77 -14.04
N GLY A 159 3.89 9.57 -13.36
CA GLY A 159 4.99 10.53 -13.33
C GLY A 159 5.58 10.81 -14.72
N ALA A 160 5.77 9.78 -15.54
CA ALA A 160 6.22 9.93 -16.92
C ALA A 160 5.19 10.70 -17.78
N LEU A 161 3.90 10.41 -17.61
CA LEU A 161 2.82 11.14 -18.30
C LEU A 161 2.78 12.62 -17.92
N ILE A 162 3.00 12.96 -16.64
CA ILE A 162 3.09 14.37 -16.21
C ILE A 162 4.21 15.09 -16.97
N VAL A 163 5.38 14.47 -17.14
CA VAL A 163 6.48 15.07 -17.90
C VAL A 163 6.10 15.28 -19.37
N VAL A 164 5.46 14.28 -20.00
CA VAL A 164 5.00 14.39 -21.40
C VAL A 164 3.97 15.50 -21.56
N ILE A 165 3.00 15.59 -20.64
CA ILE A 165 1.98 16.65 -20.66
C ILE A 165 2.66 18.01 -20.50
N MET A 166 3.52 18.18 -19.48
CA MET A 166 4.21 19.45 -19.26
C MET A 166 5.08 19.86 -20.45
N ALA A 167 5.74 18.91 -21.11
CA ALA A 167 6.49 19.15 -22.34
C ALA A 167 5.59 19.55 -23.52
N ALA A 168 4.43 18.89 -23.68
CA ALA A 168 3.47 19.23 -24.73
C ALA A 168 2.86 20.63 -24.54
N VAL A 169 2.55 21.00 -23.29
CA VAL A 169 2.07 22.34 -22.95
C VAL A 169 3.18 23.37 -23.18
N ALA A 170 4.44 23.08 -22.82
CA ALA A 170 5.56 23.97 -23.11
C ALA A 170 5.82 24.13 -24.63
N ALA A 171 5.51 23.11 -25.44
CA ALA A 171 5.64 23.14 -26.89
C ALA A 171 4.45 23.80 -27.62
N GLY A 172 3.42 24.24 -26.90
CA GLY A 172 2.23 24.90 -27.50
C GLY A 172 1.36 23.98 -28.36
N ILE A 173 1.45 22.65 -28.19
CA ILE A 173 0.69 21.69 -28.98
C ILE A 173 -0.81 21.78 -28.61
N GLY A 174 -1.68 21.94 -29.61
CA GLY A 174 -3.15 21.89 -29.46
C GLY A 174 -3.84 23.25 -29.26
N GLY A 175 -3.21 24.37 -29.62
CA GLY A 175 -3.82 25.70 -29.47
C GLY A 175 -3.85 26.20 -28.03
N ALA A 176 -3.08 25.56 -27.13
CA ALA A 176 -2.76 26.06 -25.80
C ALA A 176 -1.82 27.28 -25.92
N ASP A 177 -2.33 28.37 -26.47
CA ASP A 177 -1.63 29.64 -26.54
C ASP A 177 -1.60 30.25 -25.13
N TRP A 178 -0.45 30.11 -24.46
CA TRP A 178 -0.17 30.69 -23.15
C TRP A 178 -0.47 32.19 -23.11
N ASN A 179 -0.25 32.87 -24.24
CA ASN A 179 -0.55 34.27 -24.40
C ASN A 179 -2.03 34.55 -24.10
N GLY A 180 -2.97 33.73 -24.56
CA GLY A 180 -4.40 33.91 -24.31
C GLY A 180 -4.81 33.71 -22.85
N TYR A 181 -4.25 32.71 -22.17
CA TYR A 181 -4.56 32.42 -20.76
C TYR A 181 -3.98 33.49 -19.82
N LEU A 182 -2.77 33.96 -20.08
CA LEU A 182 -2.13 35.06 -19.33
C LEU A 182 -2.82 36.40 -19.58
N TYR A 183 -3.27 36.66 -20.81
CA TYR A 183 -4.06 37.86 -21.15
C TYR A 183 -5.35 37.94 -20.33
N TYR A 184 -5.99 36.78 -20.10
CA TYR A 184 -7.25 36.67 -19.37
C TYR A 184 -7.10 36.89 -17.85
N TYR A 185 -6.04 36.36 -17.23
CA TYR A 185 -5.85 36.43 -15.77
C TYR A 185 -5.00 37.60 -15.27
N PHE A 186 -4.00 38.05 -16.05
CA PHE A 186 -2.99 39.01 -15.58
C PHE A 186 -2.96 40.32 -16.39
N GLY A 187 -3.64 40.37 -17.54
CA GLY A 187 -3.78 41.57 -18.35
C GLY A 187 -2.50 42.02 -19.08
N ARG A 188 -2.65 42.93 -20.05
CA ARG A 188 -1.64 43.33 -21.05
C ARG A 188 -0.32 43.88 -20.47
N ARG A 189 -0.27 44.25 -19.19
CA ARG A 189 0.86 44.98 -18.56
C ARG A 189 2.04 44.12 -18.13
N TYR A 190 1.94 42.78 -18.17
CA TYR A 190 3.00 41.88 -17.69
C TYR A 190 3.73 41.10 -18.79
N ILE A 191 3.34 41.25 -20.06
CA ILE A 191 3.65 40.29 -21.13
C ILE A 191 5.10 40.39 -21.65
N GLU A 192 5.73 41.57 -21.61
CA GLU A 192 7.01 41.84 -22.31
C GLU A 192 8.28 41.29 -21.63
N GLY A 193 8.16 40.48 -20.57
CA GLY A 193 9.25 39.68 -20.00
C GLY A 193 8.81 38.34 -19.40
N SER A 194 7.57 37.94 -19.68
CA SER A 194 6.84 36.92 -18.91
C SER A 194 7.13 35.48 -19.33
N GLU A 195 7.57 35.26 -20.57
CA GLU A 195 7.71 33.91 -21.13
C GLU A 195 8.84 33.13 -20.46
N ALA A 196 9.99 33.78 -20.20
CA ALA A 196 11.11 33.16 -19.52
C ALA A 196 10.80 32.85 -18.04
N VAL A 197 10.08 33.73 -17.35
CA VAL A 197 9.66 33.53 -15.95
C VAL A 197 8.66 32.37 -15.86
N MET A 198 7.69 32.29 -16.78
CA MET A 198 6.72 31.20 -16.81
C MET A 198 7.33 29.86 -17.22
N GLY A 199 8.27 29.85 -18.17
CA GLY A 199 9.06 28.66 -18.49
C GLY A 199 9.83 28.15 -17.26
N LEU A 200 10.43 29.06 -16.48
CA LEU A 200 11.11 28.72 -15.23
C LEU A 200 10.14 28.17 -14.17
N VAL A 201 8.95 28.75 -14.02
CA VAL A 201 7.92 28.25 -13.11
C VAL A 201 7.46 26.85 -13.52
N LEU A 202 7.23 26.59 -14.81
CA LEU A 202 6.80 25.28 -15.31
C LEU A 202 7.88 24.21 -15.08
N VAL A 203 9.16 24.55 -15.34
CA VAL A 203 10.29 23.68 -15.02
C VAL A 203 10.33 23.39 -13.51
N LEU A 204 10.18 24.41 -12.67
CA LEU A 204 10.20 24.27 -11.21
C LEU A 204 9.05 23.38 -10.71
N VAL A 205 7.83 23.59 -11.21
CA VAL A 205 6.67 22.74 -10.88
C VAL A 205 6.91 21.30 -11.33
N THR A 206 7.46 21.09 -12.53
CA THR A 206 7.77 19.75 -13.05
C THR A 206 8.82 19.05 -12.18
N LEU A 207 9.86 19.76 -11.75
CA LEU A 207 10.88 19.23 -10.84
C LEU A 207 10.29 18.87 -9.47
N ILE A 208 9.40 19.70 -8.93
CA ILE A 208 8.69 19.39 -7.68
C ILE A 208 7.83 18.14 -7.85
N CYS A 209 7.06 18.03 -8.93
CA CYS A 209 6.25 16.85 -9.23
C CYS A 209 7.12 15.59 -9.31
N LEU A 210 8.26 15.65 -10.01
CA LEU A 210 9.20 14.53 -10.09
C LEU A 210 9.81 14.16 -8.74
N ALA A 211 10.13 15.15 -7.90
CA ALA A 211 10.60 14.91 -6.55
C ALA A 211 9.54 14.20 -5.68
N VAL A 212 8.27 14.61 -5.78
CA VAL A 212 7.14 13.97 -5.09
C VAL A 212 6.95 12.53 -5.56
N VAL A 213 7.02 12.28 -6.88
CA VAL A 213 6.96 10.93 -7.45
C VAL A 213 8.12 10.06 -6.95
N GLY A 214 9.34 10.58 -6.96
CA GLY A 214 10.53 9.89 -6.45
C GLY A 214 10.40 9.54 -4.97
N LEU A 215 9.85 10.46 -4.17
CA LEU A 215 9.59 10.23 -2.74
C LEU A 215 8.53 9.13 -2.54
N ALA A 216 7.45 9.14 -3.32
CA ALA A 216 6.40 8.13 -3.26
C ALA A 216 6.92 6.72 -3.62
N VAL A 217 7.79 6.63 -4.64
CA VAL A 217 8.46 5.36 -5.01
C VAL A 217 9.39 4.89 -3.89
N ALA A 218 10.19 5.80 -3.31
CA ALA A 218 11.06 5.45 -2.18
C ALA A 218 10.25 4.96 -0.96
N TYR A 219 9.10 5.59 -0.68
CA TYR A 219 8.16 5.18 0.34
C TYR A 219 7.65 3.74 0.11
N LEU A 220 7.12 3.44 -1.09
CA LEU A 220 6.62 2.10 -1.43
C LEU A 220 7.73 1.05 -1.39
N ALA A 221 8.94 1.37 -1.86
CA ALA A 221 10.08 0.47 -1.78
C ALA A 221 10.43 0.11 -0.32
N LYS A 222 10.35 1.08 0.61
CA LYS A 222 10.57 0.83 2.05
C LYS A 222 9.41 0.04 2.66
N ALA A 223 8.17 0.27 2.24
CA ALA A 223 7.01 -0.51 2.68
C ALA A 223 7.13 -1.99 2.27
N ILE A 224 7.51 -2.25 1.02
CA ILE A 224 7.80 -3.60 0.49
C ILE A 224 8.93 -4.26 1.29
N ARG A 225 10.01 -3.51 1.57
CA ARG A 225 11.12 -4.02 2.38
C ARG A 225 10.67 -4.39 3.80
N THR A 226 9.85 -3.56 4.44
CA THR A 226 9.26 -3.86 5.76
C THR A 226 8.43 -5.14 5.70
N GLY A 227 7.55 -5.30 4.70
CA GLY A 227 6.79 -6.54 4.51
C GLY A 227 7.66 -7.78 4.36
N ASN A 228 8.78 -7.69 3.61
CA ASN A 228 9.73 -8.78 3.47
C ASN A 228 10.45 -9.10 4.80
N VAL A 229 10.78 -8.09 5.62
CA VAL A 229 11.38 -8.30 6.95
C VAL A 229 10.39 -9.03 7.86
N VAL A 230 9.13 -8.59 7.89
CA VAL A 230 8.08 -9.26 8.67
C VAL A 230 7.89 -10.71 8.21
N ALA A 231 7.82 -10.94 6.89
CA ALA A 231 7.71 -12.28 6.33
C ALA A 231 8.94 -13.16 6.65
N HIS A 232 10.13 -12.58 6.67
CA HIS A 232 11.34 -13.28 7.07
C HIS A 232 11.28 -13.68 8.55
N ILE A 233 10.87 -12.77 9.45
CA ILE A 233 10.70 -13.07 10.88
C ILE A 233 9.69 -14.21 11.08
N CYS A 234 8.58 -14.23 10.33
CA CYS A 234 7.65 -15.36 10.38
C CYS A 234 8.36 -16.69 10.04
N ARG A 235 9.17 -16.72 8.99
CA ARG A 235 9.80 -17.95 8.50
C ARG A 235 10.97 -18.43 9.36
N THR A 236 11.80 -17.51 9.83
CA THR A 236 13.09 -17.85 10.47
C THR A 236 13.10 -17.60 11.97
N GLY A 237 12.19 -16.79 12.51
CA GLY A 237 12.21 -16.38 13.91
C GLY A 237 13.23 -15.28 14.26
N TRP A 238 14.04 -14.86 13.30
CA TRP A 238 15.14 -13.90 13.52
C TRP A 238 14.98 -12.63 12.67
N PRO A 239 15.10 -11.44 13.26
CA PRO A 239 15.10 -10.19 12.50
C PRO A 239 16.47 -9.95 11.85
N ASP A 240 16.60 -10.31 10.58
CA ASP A 240 17.79 -10.03 9.76
C ASP A 240 18.05 -8.51 9.62
N LYS A 241 16.98 -7.70 9.53
CA LYS A 241 17.07 -6.25 9.27
C LYS A 241 16.16 -5.46 10.22
N LYS A 242 16.63 -4.26 10.62
CA LYS A 242 15.81 -3.33 11.40
C LYS A 242 14.64 -2.81 10.55
N LEU A 243 13.48 -2.64 11.18
CA LEU A 243 12.33 -1.97 10.56
C LEU A 243 12.65 -0.50 10.27
N SER A 244 12.27 -0.04 9.09
CA SER A 244 12.63 1.28 8.57
C SER A 244 11.91 2.40 9.33
N MET A 245 12.65 3.24 10.06
CA MET A 245 12.08 4.42 10.73
C MET A 245 11.55 5.44 9.71
N PHE A 246 12.17 5.51 8.54
CA PHE A 246 11.70 6.34 7.42
C PHE A 246 10.26 6.03 7.02
N LEU A 247 9.85 4.75 7.02
CA LEU A 247 8.47 4.37 6.69
C LEU A 247 7.49 4.94 7.71
N ILE A 248 7.84 4.83 9.00
CA ILE A 248 7.02 5.33 10.12
C ILE A 248 6.88 6.84 10.03
N VAL A 249 7.99 7.57 9.82
CA VAL A 249 7.98 9.04 9.67
C VAL A 249 7.15 9.46 8.46
N MET A 250 7.32 8.78 7.32
CA MET A 250 6.54 9.07 6.13
C MET A 250 5.03 8.83 6.32
N ASN A 251 4.64 7.79 7.05
CA ASN A 251 3.23 7.58 7.37
C ASN A 251 2.64 8.76 8.18
N PHE A 252 3.41 9.32 9.13
CA PHE A 252 2.97 10.52 9.85
C PHE A 252 2.89 11.76 8.95
N ILE A 253 3.80 11.90 7.97
CA ILE A 253 3.72 12.97 6.97
C ILE A 253 2.48 12.82 6.10
N VAL A 254 2.17 11.60 5.63
CA VAL A 254 0.95 11.31 4.86
C VAL A 254 -0.30 11.65 5.66
N VAL A 255 -0.35 11.25 6.94
CA VAL A 255 -1.44 11.62 7.86
C VAL A 255 -1.57 13.14 8.00
N GLY A 256 -0.45 13.86 8.08
CA GLY A 256 -0.45 15.33 8.11
C GLY A 256 -0.99 15.96 6.81
N ALA A 257 -0.65 15.38 5.65
CA ALA A 257 -1.17 15.82 4.36
C ALA A 257 -2.67 15.54 4.21
N ASP A 258 -3.16 14.39 4.69
CA ASP A 258 -4.58 14.06 4.73
C ASP A 258 -5.34 15.03 5.64
N LEU A 259 -4.77 15.38 6.80
CA LEU A 259 -5.34 16.37 7.71
C LEU A 259 -5.46 17.75 7.04
N LEU A 260 -4.40 18.20 6.35
CA LEU A 260 -4.45 19.45 5.60
C LEU A 260 -5.54 19.42 4.52
N SER A 261 -5.68 18.29 3.83
CA SER A 261 -6.71 18.09 2.80
C SER A 261 -8.12 18.15 3.38
N ILE A 262 -8.34 17.56 4.57
CA ILE A 262 -9.60 17.66 5.32
C ILE A 262 -9.87 19.12 5.72
N LEU A 263 -8.89 19.81 6.29
CA LEU A 263 -9.03 21.20 6.71
C LEU A 263 -9.33 22.14 5.53
N SER A 264 -8.69 21.94 4.38
CA SER A 264 -9.01 22.68 3.15
C SER A 264 -10.40 22.36 2.62
N GLY A 265 -10.83 21.09 2.70
CA GLY A 265 -12.18 20.66 2.32
C GLY A 265 -13.25 21.32 3.20
N VAL A 266 -13.03 21.38 4.51
CA VAL A 266 -13.91 22.04 5.48
C VAL A 266 -13.94 23.57 5.29
N GLY A 267 -12.81 24.18 4.92
CA GLY A 267 -12.76 25.60 4.52
C GLY A 267 -13.56 25.91 3.25
N GLY A 268 -13.62 24.96 2.31
CA GLY A 268 -14.44 25.02 1.09
C GLY A 268 -15.93 24.78 1.32
N LEU A 269 -16.28 23.89 2.26
CA LEU A 269 -17.65 23.62 2.74
C LEU A 269 -18.38 24.90 3.18
N ASN A 270 -17.69 25.77 3.91
CA ASN A 270 -18.24 27.05 4.37
C ASN A 270 -18.53 28.05 3.24
N ARG A 271 -18.09 27.77 2.01
CA ARG A 271 -18.22 28.65 0.84
C ARG A 271 -19.12 28.08 -0.27
N ALA A 272 -19.59 26.84 -0.15
CA ALA A 272 -20.33 26.13 -1.20
C ALA A 272 -21.78 25.82 -0.80
N VAL A 273 -22.71 26.02 -1.73
CA VAL A 273 -24.16 25.75 -1.55
C VAL A 273 -24.48 24.24 -1.55
N ASN A 274 -23.55 23.39 -1.99
CA ASN A 274 -23.64 21.92 -1.91
C ASN A 274 -22.25 21.34 -1.58
N PRO A 275 -21.94 21.08 -0.31
CA PRO A 275 -20.64 20.51 0.04
C PRO A 275 -20.58 19.02 -0.28
N ASP A 276 -19.60 18.63 -1.10
CA ASP A 276 -19.33 17.23 -1.37
C ASP A 276 -18.56 16.62 -0.18
N LEU A 277 -19.26 15.92 0.70
CA LEU A 277 -18.71 15.36 1.95
C LEU A 277 -17.86 14.10 1.71
N MET A 278 -18.01 13.48 0.54
CA MET A 278 -17.46 12.15 0.26
C MET A 278 -15.93 12.10 0.22
N PRO A 279 -15.23 13.08 -0.41
CA PRO A 279 -13.77 13.17 -0.35
C PRO A 279 -13.22 13.38 1.07
N ILE A 280 -13.92 14.17 1.89
CA ILE A 280 -13.49 14.45 3.27
C ILE A 280 -13.58 13.19 4.11
N LEU A 281 -14.67 12.44 3.99
CA LEU A 281 -14.85 11.17 4.69
C LEU A 281 -13.80 10.14 4.24
N GLN A 282 -13.52 10.04 2.93
CA GLN A 282 -12.49 9.14 2.40
C GLN A 282 -11.10 9.46 2.96
N ASN A 283 -10.74 10.75 3.02
CA ASN A 283 -9.46 11.19 3.58
C ASN A 283 -9.37 10.92 5.08
N ALA A 284 -10.45 11.15 5.84
CA ALA A 284 -10.51 10.87 7.27
C ALA A 284 -10.32 9.38 7.58
N LEU A 285 -10.96 8.50 6.80
CA LEU A 285 -10.81 7.05 6.93
C LEU A 285 -9.39 6.60 6.55
N SER A 286 -8.82 7.15 5.47
CA SER A 286 -7.45 6.85 5.03
C SER A 286 -6.41 7.29 6.06
N MET A 287 -6.62 8.46 6.66
CA MET A 287 -5.80 9.00 7.75
C MET A 287 -5.85 8.07 8.97
N GLY A 288 -7.06 7.69 9.42
CA GLY A 288 -7.25 6.77 10.54
C GLY A 288 -6.63 5.40 10.27
N ALA A 289 -6.79 4.88 9.05
CA ALA A 289 -6.18 3.61 8.63
C ALA A 289 -4.65 3.66 8.73
N THR A 290 -4.06 4.70 8.17
CA THR A 290 -2.60 4.90 8.13
C THR A 290 -2.05 5.07 9.55
N LEU A 291 -2.70 5.83 10.42
CA LEU A 291 -2.33 5.98 11.83
C LEU A 291 -2.33 4.64 12.57
N CYS A 292 -3.43 3.90 12.48
CA CYS A 292 -3.61 2.63 13.17
C CYS A 292 -2.57 1.57 12.75
N VAL A 293 -2.29 1.47 11.44
CA VAL A 293 -1.24 0.58 10.92
C VAL A 293 0.15 1.05 11.36
N THR A 294 0.40 2.36 11.39
CA THR A 294 1.69 2.92 11.81
C THR A 294 1.98 2.66 13.28
N ILE A 295 0.99 2.84 14.17
CA ILE A 295 1.11 2.51 15.59
C ILE A 295 1.43 1.02 15.77
N SER A 296 0.77 0.15 14.98
CA SER A 296 1.03 -1.30 15.01
C SER A 296 2.48 -1.62 14.61
N ILE A 297 2.98 -1.01 13.52
CA ILE A 297 4.37 -1.17 13.05
C ILE A 297 5.37 -0.59 14.06
N LEU A 298 5.06 0.53 14.69
CA LEU A 298 5.89 1.14 15.73
C LEU A 298 6.03 0.23 16.96
N ASN A 299 4.92 -0.36 17.41
CA ASN A 299 4.89 -1.33 18.51
C ASN A 299 5.67 -2.61 18.16
N LEU A 300 5.57 -3.08 16.91
CA LEU A 300 6.39 -4.19 16.44
C LEU A 300 7.88 -3.83 16.50
N ARG A 301 8.24 -2.64 16.01
CA ARG A 301 9.63 -2.17 16.01
C ARG A 301 10.19 -2.05 17.43
N SER A 302 9.44 -1.51 18.38
CA SER A 302 9.91 -1.36 19.77
C SER A 302 10.20 -2.73 20.40
N ARG A 303 9.30 -3.70 20.20
CA ARG A 303 9.47 -5.08 20.70
C ARG A 303 10.67 -5.81 20.07
N LEU A 304 10.91 -5.62 18.78
CA LEU A 304 12.08 -6.20 18.10
C LEU A 304 13.41 -5.57 18.53
N ILE A 305 13.39 -4.38 19.13
CA ILE A 305 14.59 -3.72 19.68
C ILE A 305 14.82 -4.14 21.13
N SER A 306 13.75 -4.24 21.95
CA SER A 306 13.85 -4.62 23.37
C SER A 306 14.11 -6.11 23.60
N GLY A 307 13.87 -6.96 22.60
CA GLY A 307 14.17 -8.39 22.64
C GLY A 307 15.61 -8.76 22.25
N ARG A 308 16.49 -7.77 22.12
CA ARG A 308 17.95 -7.93 21.97
C ARG A 308 18.63 -7.57 23.27
#